data_AF-A0A8C3G5E1-F1
#
_entry.id   AF-A0A8C3G5E1-F1
#
_cell.length_a   1.000
_cell.length_b   1.000
_cell.length_c   1.000
_cell.angle_alpha   90.00
_cell.angle_beta   90.00
_cell.angle_gamma   90.00
#
_symmetry.space_group_name_H-M   'P 1'
#
loop_
_entity.id
_entity.type
_entity.pdbx_description
1 polymer ?
#
loop_
_entity_poly.entity_id
_entity_poly.type
_entity_poly.pdbx_seq_one_letter_code
_entity_poly.pdbx_strand_id
1 'polypeptide(L)'
;MNANNFPYSYTSAVSTIMINMLSVAIFSGLFFASNQLSAGVPFQKCWTQWYDRDDPSGSGDWETLSHLHKENPGKICPKPVAIQAQTLTGLSVAAAGDVIYRSDTTAGFVCRNQDQRNKKCNDYRVRFSCPPSYCNEDVCWTKWYDRDNPSGTGDWEILSYLNKENPGMICPKPVAIQAQTLTGLSVAAAGDVIYRSDTTAGFVCRNQDQHNKKCNDYRVRFSCPPSYCDEDVCWTKWYDRDNPSGTGDWEDLSDLHKENPGKICPKPAAIQAQTLTGLSVAAAGDVIYRKDTTAGFICRNKDQHNKKCSDYRVRFSCPPSYCDENVCWTKWYDRDDPSGSGDWEILSYLHKENPGKICPKPAAIQAQTLTGLSVAAAGDVIYRSDTTAGFVCRNQDQHNKKCNDYRVRFSCPPSYCDKDVCWTQWFDRDDPSGSGDWEILSHLHKEHPGKICPKPAAIQAQTLTGLSVAAAGDVIYRSDTTTGFVCRNQDQRNKKCNDYRVRFSCPPSYCNEDVCWTPWYDRDDPSESGDWETLSDLHKENPGKICEHPQYIEAVTTDTNTPANSTGDIIFISSPTKGFICRNEDQDCGCLDYKVRFGCRC
;
A
#
# COMPACT_ATOMS: atom_id res chain seq x y z
N MET A 1 -36.62 6.60 52.78
CA MET A 1 -37.68 7.47 53.34
C MET A 1 -36.99 8.68 53.97
N ASN A 2 -37.52 9.88 53.67
CA ASN A 2 -37.27 11.19 54.31
C ASN A 2 -35.82 11.77 54.33
N ALA A 3 -35.61 13.09 54.21
CA ALA A 3 -36.43 14.15 53.61
C ALA A 3 -35.61 15.45 53.44
N ASN A 4 -35.75 16.08 52.27
CA ASN A 4 -35.98 17.53 52.02
C ASN A 4 -35.08 18.65 52.61
N ASN A 5 -34.55 19.45 51.68
CA ASN A 5 -34.70 20.91 51.51
C ASN A 5 -34.44 21.89 52.67
N PHE A 6 -33.80 23.03 52.36
CA PHE A 6 -34.46 24.36 52.37
C PHE A 6 -33.79 25.34 51.35
N PRO A 7 -34.49 26.36 50.79
CA PRO A 7 -34.07 27.05 49.55
C PRO A 7 -34.20 28.61 49.53
N TYR A 8 -33.91 29.23 48.36
CA TYR A 8 -34.49 30.51 47.81
C TYR A 8 -34.26 31.86 48.57
N SER A 9 -34.34 33.07 47.99
CA SER A 9 -34.31 33.55 46.57
C SER A 9 -34.20 35.09 46.46
N TYR A 10 -33.41 35.58 45.48
CA TYR A 10 -33.54 36.78 44.61
C TYR A 10 -34.37 38.05 44.98
N THR A 11 -33.81 39.24 44.67
CA THR A 11 -34.22 40.08 43.50
C THR A 11 -33.33 41.34 43.27
N SER A 12 -33.05 41.65 41.98
CA SER A 12 -32.85 42.96 41.29
C SER A 12 -32.01 44.13 41.89
N ALA A 13 -31.39 45.06 41.12
CA ALA A 13 -30.96 45.10 39.69
C ALA A 13 -30.16 46.39 39.30
N VAL A 14 -29.16 46.27 38.40
CA VAL A 14 -28.63 47.27 37.39
C VAL A 14 -27.95 48.57 37.95
N SER A 15 -26.76 49.07 37.50
CA SER A 15 -25.96 48.88 36.27
C SER A 15 -24.42 49.06 36.44
N THR A 16 -23.64 48.25 35.69
CA THR A 16 -22.31 48.45 35.01
C THR A 16 -21.32 49.58 35.44
N ILE A 17 -19.98 49.43 35.46
CA ILE A 17 -19.03 48.43 34.88
C ILE A 17 -17.86 48.15 35.86
N MET A 18 -17.66 46.89 36.29
CA MET A 18 -16.43 46.29 36.87
C MET A 18 -16.59 44.76 36.79
N ILE A 19 -15.71 44.01 36.11
CA ILE A 19 -14.47 43.36 36.60
C ILE A 19 -14.70 42.22 37.62
N ASN A 20 -14.35 41.00 37.17
CA ASN A 20 -14.00 39.75 37.88
C ASN A 20 -15.07 38.77 38.45
N MET A 21 -14.92 37.49 37.99
CA MET A 21 -15.19 36.20 38.65
C MET A 21 -16.67 35.83 38.97
N LEU A 22 -17.21 34.61 38.78
CA LEU A 22 -16.66 33.27 38.44
C LEU A 22 -17.55 32.49 37.43
N SER A 23 -16.91 31.57 36.69
CA SER A 23 -17.35 30.21 36.29
C SER A 23 -18.77 29.91 35.75
N VAL A 24 -18.83 29.33 34.53
CA VAL A 24 -19.30 27.95 34.23
C VAL A 24 -18.91 27.56 32.78
N ALA A 25 -18.68 26.25 32.56
CA ALA A 25 -18.54 25.54 31.27
C ALA A 25 -17.16 25.45 30.56
N ILE A 26 -16.36 24.47 31.01
CA ILE A 26 -15.97 23.26 30.23
C ILE A 26 -14.78 23.35 29.22
N PHE A 27 -13.71 22.61 29.59
CA PHE A 27 -12.72 21.90 28.77
C PHE A 27 -11.56 22.65 28.07
N SER A 28 -10.64 23.12 28.92
CA SER A 28 -9.23 22.67 28.98
C SER A 28 -8.42 22.38 27.70
N GLY A 29 -7.30 23.10 27.56
CA GLY A 29 -6.05 22.53 27.06
C GLY A 29 -5.18 23.47 26.22
N LEU A 30 -4.14 24.07 26.82
CA LEU A 30 -2.84 24.41 26.18
C LEU A 30 -1.88 25.12 27.16
N PHE A 31 -0.59 25.01 26.86
CA PHE A 31 0.62 25.55 27.51
C PHE A 31 1.25 24.79 28.68
N PHE A 32 2.23 23.94 28.34
CA PHE A 32 3.64 24.23 28.61
C PHE A 32 4.51 23.64 27.49
N ALA A 33 5.36 24.46 26.88
CA ALA A 33 6.31 24.00 25.87
C ALA A 33 7.57 23.46 26.54
N SER A 34 8.04 22.28 26.12
CA SER A 34 9.36 21.74 26.43
C SER A 34 9.75 20.73 25.35
N ASN A 35 11.02 20.75 24.97
CA ASN A 35 11.62 19.94 23.90
C ASN A 35 11.03 18.51 23.77
N GLN A 36 10.47 18.20 22.60
CA GLN A 36 10.35 16.81 22.14
C GLN A 36 11.08 16.64 20.81
N LEU A 37 12.01 15.70 20.79
CA LEU A 37 12.41 15.04 19.54
C LEU A 37 11.15 14.47 18.88
N SER A 38 11.10 14.49 17.56
CA SER A 38 10.00 13.95 16.76
C SER A 38 9.66 12.52 17.17
N ALA A 39 8.55 12.35 17.90
CA ALA A 39 8.02 11.04 18.21
C ALA A 39 7.53 10.39 16.91
N GLY A 40 8.09 9.22 16.59
CA GLY A 40 7.57 8.40 15.50
C GLY A 40 6.12 7.98 15.76
N VAL A 41 5.39 7.69 14.69
CA VAL A 41 4.00 7.19 14.72
C VAL A 41 3.87 6.08 15.77
N PRO A 42 2.90 6.17 16.71
CA PRO A 42 2.83 5.24 17.82
C PRO A 42 2.42 3.85 17.33
N PHE A 43 3.37 2.92 17.27
CA PHE A 43 3.09 1.49 17.18
C PHE A 43 2.15 1.10 18.35
N GLN A 44 0.97 0.60 18.03
CA GLN A 44 0.00 0.14 19.01
C GLN A 44 0.57 -1.09 19.73
N LYS A 45 1.16 -0.87 20.90
CA LYS A 45 1.64 -1.94 21.77
C LYS A 45 0.45 -2.76 22.24
N CYS A 46 0.30 -3.97 21.70
CA CYS A 46 -0.59 -4.95 22.30
C CYS A 46 -0.11 -5.27 23.71
N TRP A 47 -1.03 -5.22 24.66
CA TRP A 47 -0.85 -5.68 26.02
C TRP A 47 -1.84 -6.80 26.29
N THR A 48 -1.42 -7.82 27.01
CA THR A 48 -2.33 -8.82 27.58
C THR A 48 -3.31 -8.16 28.54
N GLN A 49 -4.35 -8.91 28.94
CA GLN A 49 -5.05 -8.63 30.19
C GLN A 49 -4.07 -8.61 31.39
N TRP A 50 -4.53 -8.07 32.51
CA TRP A 50 -3.82 -8.17 33.77
C TRP A 50 -3.93 -9.59 34.34
N TYR A 51 -2.86 -10.05 34.98
CA TYR A 51 -2.75 -11.29 35.74
C TYR A 51 -2.31 -10.96 37.17
N ASP A 52 -2.85 -11.73 38.08
CA ASP A 52 -2.79 -11.60 39.53
C ASP A 52 -2.96 -13.04 40.03
N ARG A 53 -1.91 -13.60 40.61
CA ARG A 53 -1.71 -15.04 40.81
C ARG A 53 -1.14 -15.36 42.19
N ASP A 54 -0.43 -14.43 42.83
CA ASP A 54 0.12 -14.60 44.18
C ASP A 54 -0.10 -13.33 45.01
N ASP A 55 -0.76 -13.45 46.15
CA ASP A 55 -0.94 -12.33 47.08
C ASP A 55 0.35 -12.09 47.91
N PRO A 56 0.56 -10.92 48.54
CA PRO A 56 1.77 -10.64 49.32
C PRO A 56 1.85 -11.38 50.67
N SER A 57 1.10 -12.47 50.87
CA SER A 57 1.21 -13.30 52.08
C SER A 57 2.47 -14.18 52.06
N GLY A 58 2.84 -14.70 53.23
CA GLY A 58 4.07 -15.49 53.35
C GLY A 58 5.34 -14.71 52.96
N SER A 59 5.91 -15.03 51.80
CA SER A 59 7.28 -14.62 51.42
C SER A 59 7.37 -13.34 50.57
N GLY A 60 6.26 -12.90 49.98
CA GLY A 60 6.22 -11.82 49.00
C GLY A 60 5.08 -12.03 48.02
N ASP A 61 5.07 -11.25 46.95
CA ASP A 61 4.17 -11.35 45.80
C ASP A 61 5.02 -11.79 44.58
N TRP A 62 4.54 -12.83 43.88
CA TRP A 62 5.29 -13.62 42.91
C TRP A 62 4.56 -13.84 41.58
N GLU A 63 4.28 -12.75 40.87
CA GLU A 63 3.83 -12.69 39.47
C GLU A 63 4.88 -13.18 38.44
N THR A 64 5.34 -14.41 38.63
CA THR A 64 6.41 -15.07 37.87
C THR A 64 5.90 -15.62 36.53
N LEU A 65 6.57 -15.26 35.44
CA LEU A 65 6.14 -15.55 34.07
C LEU A 65 5.95 -17.07 33.81
N SER A 66 6.80 -17.91 34.40
CA SER A 66 6.71 -19.37 34.25
C SER A 66 5.44 -19.97 34.87
N HIS A 67 4.99 -19.47 36.02
CA HIS A 67 3.72 -19.90 36.62
C HIS A 67 2.54 -19.30 35.85
N LEU A 68 2.64 -18.03 35.45
CA LEU A 68 1.61 -17.37 34.64
C LEU A 68 1.38 -18.05 33.29
N HIS A 69 2.42 -18.52 32.59
CA HIS A 69 2.29 -19.34 31.37
C HIS A 69 1.58 -20.67 31.64
N LYS A 70 1.85 -21.30 32.78
CA LYS A 70 1.25 -22.60 33.16
C LYS A 70 -0.24 -22.46 33.51
N GLU A 71 -0.60 -21.40 34.22
CA GLU A 71 -1.98 -21.11 34.64
C GLU A 71 -2.80 -20.43 33.54
N ASN A 72 -2.15 -19.76 32.58
CA ASN A 72 -2.81 -19.09 31.45
C ASN A 72 -2.27 -19.55 30.07
N PRO A 73 -2.39 -20.84 29.69
CA PRO A 73 -1.87 -21.37 28.44
C PRO A 73 -2.38 -20.60 27.22
N GLY A 74 -1.45 -20.18 26.35
CA GLY A 74 -1.79 -19.48 25.10
C GLY A 74 -2.42 -18.09 25.26
N LYS A 75 -2.48 -17.53 26.48
CA LYS A 75 -2.95 -16.14 26.71
C LYS A 75 -1.80 -15.13 26.86
N ILE A 76 -0.60 -15.61 27.21
CA ILE A 76 0.64 -14.81 27.27
C ILE A 76 1.63 -15.39 26.26
N CYS A 77 2.25 -14.53 25.44
CA CYS A 77 3.23 -14.95 24.45
C CYS A 77 4.45 -15.65 25.08
N PRO A 78 5.08 -16.62 24.40
CA PRO A 78 6.26 -17.33 24.93
C PRO A 78 7.45 -16.42 25.28
N LYS A 79 7.56 -15.27 24.60
CA LYS A 79 8.61 -14.25 24.83
C LYS A 79 8.00 -12.84 24.79
N PRO A 80 7.59 -12.28 25.93
CA PRO A 80 7.17 -10.88 26.03
C PRO A 80 8.26 -9.88 25.64
N VAL A 81 7.84 -8.74 25.10
CA VAL A 81 8.73 -7.62 24.72
C VAL A 81 8.68 -6.46 25.72
N ALA A 82 7.66 -6.40 26.58
CA ALA A 82 7.66 -5.57 27.78
C ALA A 82 6.82 -6.21 28.90
N ILE A 83 7.04 -5.77 30.13
CA ILE A 83 6.20 -6.06 31.30
C ILE A 83 5.72 -4.72 31.89
N GLN A 84 4.52 -4.70 32.44
CA GLN A 84 4.01 -3.62 33.26
C GLN A 84 3.45 -4.23 34.54
N ALA A 85 3.80 -3.65 35.69
CA ALA A 85 3.27 -4.00 37.00
C ALA A 85 2.61 -2.77 37.65
N GLN A 86 1.53 -3.01 38.40
CA GLN A 86 0.86 -1.99 39.23
C GLN A 86 0.19 -2.67 40.41
N THR A 87 -0.09 -1.91 41.48
CA THR A 87 -0.91 -2.44 42.58
C THR A 87 -2.34 -2.72 42.11
N LEU A 88 -3.09 -3.53 42.86
CA LEU A 88 -4.53 -3.72 42.63
C LEU A 88 -5.32 -2.40 42.70
N THR A 89 -4.86 -1.44 43.51
CA THR A 89 -5.39 -0.07 43.59
C THR A 89 -4.98 0.84 42.43
N GLY A 90 -4.13 0.37 41.51
CA GLY A 90 -3.74 1.10 40.29
C GLY A 90 -2.50 1.99 40.41
N LEU A 91 -1.77 1.94 41.52
CA LEU A 91 -0.52 2.68 41.67
C LEU A 91 0.59 2.01 40.85
N SER A 92 1.40 2.81 40.16
CA SER A 92 2.63 2.31 39.56
C SER A 92 3.60 1.87 40.66
N VAL A 93 4.50 0.94 40.35
CA VAL A 93 5.59 0.49 41.25
C VAL A 93 6.31 1.67 41.91
N ALA A 94 6.66 2.70 41.13
CA ALA A 94 7.34 3.90 41.63
C ALA A 94 6.49 4.74 42.60
N ALA A 95 5.17 4.72 42.48
CA ALA A 95 4.24 5.41 43.38
C ALA A 95 3.89 4.59 44.63
N ALA A 96 3.94 3.26 44.54
CA ALA A 96 3.73 2.36 45.68
C ALA A 96 4.92 2.35 46.65
N GLY A 97 6.15 2.54 46.14
CA GLY A 97 7.35 2.74 46.96
C GLY A 97 8.04 1.46 47.47
N ASP A 98 7.60 0.28 47.02
CA ASP A 98 8.24 -0.99 47.37
C ASP A 98 9.58 -1.19 46.63
N VAL A 99 10.49 -1.91 47.28
CA VAL A 99 11.75 -2.38 46.72
C VAL A 99 11.49 -3.66 45.92
N ILE A 100 11.38 -3.54 44.60
CA ILE A 100 11.12 -4.68 43.72
C ILE A 100 12.39 -5.47 43.46
N TYR A 101 12.35 -6.78 43.71
CA TYR A 101 13.49 -7.67 43.50
C TYR A 101 13.74 -7.94 42.00
N ARG A 102 12.66 -8.10 41.22
CA ARG A 102 12.76 -8.31 39.77
C ARG A 102 11.49 -7.85 39.05
N SER A 103 11.65 -7.24 37.88
CA SER A 103 10.57 -6.95 36.93
C SER A 103 11.14 -6.97 35.51
N ASP A 104 11.03 -8.10 34.83
CA ASP A 104 11.53 -8.28 33.47
C ASP A 104 10.70 -9.30 32.67
N THR A 105 10.92 -9.35 31.36
CA THR A 105 10.16 -10.19 30.43
C THR A 105 10.57 -11.66 30.40
N THR A 106 11.56 -12.07 31.19
CA THR A 106 12.05 -13.45 31.27
C THR A 106 11.57 -14.14 32.55
N ALA A 107 11.59 -13.42 33.68
CA ALA A 107 11.18 -13.93 34.98
C ALA A 107 9.76 -13.54 35.40
N GLY A 108 9.22 -12.43 34.88
CA GLY A 108 8.00 -11.80 35.39
C GLY A 108 8.31 -10.71 36.42
N PHE A 109 7.44 -10.56 37.41
CA PHE A 109 7.58 -9.62 38.52
C PHE A 109 7.70 -10.37 39.85
N VAL A 110 8.52 -9.84 40.77
CA VAL A 110 8.71 -10.37 42.12
C VAL A 110 8.94 -9.23 43.09
N CYS A 111 8.05 -9.10 44.08
CA CYS A 111 8.26 -8.32 45.30
C CYS A 111 8.48 -9.28 46.46
N ARG A 112 9.57 -9.15 47.24
CA ARG A 112 9.81 -10.03 48.40
C ARG A 112 9.54 -9.26 49.69
N ASN A 113 8.79 -9.86 50.61
CA ASN A 113 8.44 -9.25 51.90
C ASN A 113 9.69 -8.88 52.72
N GLN A 114 10.75 -9.69 52.65
CA GLN A 114 12.01 -9.45 53.35
C GLN A 114 12.76 -8.18 52.89
N ASP A 115 12.52 -7.71 51.67
CA ASP A 115 13.22 -6.54 51.11
C ASP A 115 12.51 -5.22 51.51
N GLN A 116 11.29 -5.29 52.05
CA GLN A 116 10.47 -4.13 52.37
C GLN A 116 10.72 -3.63 53.80
N ARG A 117 10.72 -2.31 53.99
CA ARG A 117 10.96 -1.66 55.29
C ARG A 117 9.89 -2.01 56.35
N ASN A 118 8.65 -2.20 55.90
CA ASN A 118 7.50 -2.65 56.70
C ASN A 118 7.38 -4.20 56.76
N LYS A 119 8.31 -4.93 56.14
CA LYS A 119 8.28 -6.39 55.91
C LYS A 119 7.06 -6.92 55.14
N LYS A 120 6.40 -6.09 54.33
CA LYS A 120 5.22 -6.49 53.54
C LYS A 120 5.12 -5.73 52.22
N CYS A 121 5.11 -6.46 51.11
CA CYS A 121 4.82 -5.93 49.78
C CYS A 121 3.38 -5.40 49.67
N ASN A 122 3.16 -4.43 48.80
CA ASN A 122 1.84 -4.21 48.24
C ASN A 122 1.44 -5.40 47.34
N ASP A 123 0.17 -5.43 46.97
CA ASP A 123 -0.47 -6.48 46.18
C ASP A 123 -0.50 -6.04 44.71
N TYR A 124 0.24 -6.72 43.83
CA TYR A 124 0.49 -6.33 42.44
C TYR A 124 -0.15 -7.29 41.44
N ARG A 125 -0.48 -6.70 40.28
CA ARG A 125 -0.84 -7.43 39.07
C ARG A 125 0.06 -7.02 37.92
N VAL A 126 0.34 -7.95 37.02
CA VAL A 126 1.17 -7.74 35.84
C VAL A 126 0.42 -7.89 34.53
N ARG A 127 0.90 -7.22 33.49
CA ARG A 127 0.56 -7.54 32.10
C ARG A 127 1.79 -7.46 31.23
N PHE A 128 1.75 -8.17 30.12
CA PHE A 128 2.87 -8.33 29.20
C PHE A 128 2.53 -7.68 27.87
N SER A 129 3.49 -6.98 27.27
CA SER A 129 3.39 -6.59 25.87
C SER A 129 4.00 -7.70 25.03
N CYS A 130 3.27 -8.13 24.02
CA CYS A 130 3.68 -9.21 23.13
C CYS A 130 4.07 -8.65 21.75
N PRO A 131 4.90 -9.38 20.97
CA PRO A 131 5.17 -9.02 19.58
C PRO A 131 3.85 -8.84 18.79
N PRO A 132 3.76 -7.94 17.81
CA PRO A 132 2.53 -7.73 17.03
C PRO A 132 1.96 -9.01 16.40
N SER A 133 2.83 -9.94 16.01
CA SER A 133 2.48 -11.28 15.48
C SER A 133 1.79 -12.23 16.49
N TYR A 134 1.62 -11.81 17.74
CA TYR A 134 0.86 -12.54 18.75
C TYR A 134 -0.55 -11.97 18.98
N CYS A 135 -0.82 -10.75 18.50
CA CYS A 135 -1.97 -9.96 18.93
C CYS A 135 -2.87 -9.43 17.82
N ASN A 136 -2.42 -9.40 16.57
CA ASN A 136 -3.35 -9.26 15.45
C ASN A 136 -4.08 -10.60 15.28
N GLU A 137 -5.36 -10.60 14.93
CA GLU A 137 -6.05 -11.84 14.51
C GLU A 137 -5.61 -12.27 13.10
N ASP A 138 -5.04 -11.35 12.32
CA ASP A 138 -4.39 -11.57 11.03
C ASP A 138 -3.01 -12.26 11.12
N VAL A 139 -2.83 -13.20 12.07
CA VAL A 139 -1.60 -13.99 12.12
C VAL A 139 -1.61 -15.02 11.00
N CYS A 140 -0.69 -14.85 10.05
CA CYS A 140 -0.36 -15.93 9.15
C CYS A 140 0.17 -17.15 9.91
N TRP A 141 -0.64 -18.20 9.88
CA TRP A 141 -0.26 -19.55 10.25
C TRP A 141 -0.30 -20.45 9.02
N THR A 142 0.67 -21.33 8.90
CA THR A 142 0.58 -22.45 7.97
C THR A 142 -0.62 -23.34 8.30
N LYS A 143 -0.98 -24.26 7.38
CA LYS A 143 -1.77 -25.44 7.74
C LYS A 143 -1.12 -26.20 8.90
N TRP A 144 -1.90 -27.04 9.57
CA TRP A 144 -1.37 -28.03 10.49
C TRP A 144 -0.60 -29.12 9.74
N TYR A 145 0.50 -29.58 10.34
CA TYR A 145 1.33 -30.70 9.92
C TYR A 145 1.38 -31.72 11.05
N ASP A 146 1.36 -32.98 10.65
CA ASP A 146 1.35 -34.18 11.46
C ASP A 146 2.12 -35.20 10.61
N ARG A 147 3.23 -35.69 11.12
CA ARG A 147 4.23 -36.50 10.42
C ARG A 147 4.58 -37.75 11.22
N ASP A 148 4.73 -37.62 12.54
CA ASP A 148 5.37 -38.64 13.38
C ASP A 148 4.54 -38.97 14.63
N ASN A 149 3.65 -39.96 14.47
CA ASN A 149 2.87 -40.56 15.57
C ASN A 149 3.79 -40.94 16.76
N PRO A 150 3.32 -40.89 18.03
CA PRO A 150 4.09 -41.09 19.27
C PRO A 150 4.63 -42.53 19.52
N SER A 151 4.76 -43.33 18.45
CA SER A 151 5.32 -44.67 18.43
C SER A 151 6.85 -44.67 18.59
N GLY A 152 7.42 -45.77 19.09
CA GLY A 152 8.86 -45.85 19.30
C GLY A 152 9.37 -44.87 20.35
N THR A 153 10.12 -43.84 19.94
CA THR A 153 10.87 -42.96 20.86
C THR A 153 10.12 -41.70 21.31
N GLY A 154 9.00 -41.37 20.67
CA GLY A 154 8.25 -40.14 20.92
C GLY A 154 7.48 -39.71 19.69
N ASP A 155 7.08 -38.44 19.69
CA ASP A 155 6.45 -37.72 18.59
C ASP A 155 7.43 -36.61 18.15
N TRP A 156 7.76 -36.59 16.85
CA TRP A 156 8.89 -35.84 16.30
C TRP A 156 8.51 -35.00 15.06
N GLU A 157 7.71 -33.96 15.30
CA GLU A 157 7.38 -32.87 14.36
C GLU A 157 8.57 -31.93 14.07
N ILE A 158 9.65 -32.49 13.51
CA ILE A 158 10.91 -31.79 13.21
C ILE A 158 10.77 -30.92 11.95
N LEU A 159 11.02 -29.62 12.11
CA LEU A 159 10.88 -28.60 11.07
C LEU A 159 11.70 -28.88 9.80
N SER A 160 12.90 -29.43 9.91
CA SER A 160 13.73 -29.76 8.73
C SER A 160 13.16 -30.90 7.89
N TYR A 161 12.45 -31.85 8.50
CA TYR A 161 11.79 -32.94 7.79
C TYR A 161 10.45 -32.48 7.22
N LEU A 162 9.68 -31.70 7.98
CA LEU A 162 8.46 -31.06 7.50
C LEU A 162 8.70 -30.18 6.26
N ASN A 163 9.79 -29.41 6.22
CA ASN A 163 10.19 -28.64 5.04
C ASN A 163 10.59 -29.52 3.83
N LYS A 164 11.17 -30.70 4.08
CA LYS A 164 11.58 -31.63 3.01
C LYS A 164 10.36 -32.33 2.39
N GLU A 165 9.37 -32.66 3.21
CA GLU A 165 8.12 -33.31 2.80
C GLU A 165 7.08 -32.30 2.26
N ASN A 166 7.19 -31.02 2.65
CA ASN A 166 6.31 -29.94 2.19
C ASN A 166 7.13 -28.73 1.67
N PRO A 167 7.91 -28.87 0.56
CA PRO A 167 8.77 -27.80 0.06
C PRO A 167 8.01 -26.52 -0.25
N GLY A 168 8.48 -25.38 0.28
CA GLY A 168 7.86 -24.07 0.05
C GLY A 168 6.53 -23.84 0.78
N MET A 169 6.03 -24.80 1.56
CA MET A 169 4.78 -24.67 2.32
C MET A 169 4.98 -24.19 3.77
N ILE A 170 6.22 -24.20 4.25
CA ILE A 170 6.64 -23.58 5.51
C ILE A 170 7.74 -22.56 5.18
N CYS A 171 7.69 -21.38 5.81
CA CYS A 171 8.69 -20.34 5.58
C CYS A 171 10.09 -20.77 6.04
N PRO A 172 11.18 -20.32 5.38
CA PRO A 172 12.55 -20.67 5.76
C PRO A 172 12.96 -20.23 7.18
N LYS A 173 12.23 -19.26 7.77
CA LYS A 173 12.45 -18.75 9.13
C LYS A 173 11.11 -18.44 9.81
N PRO A 174 10.48 -19.43 10.47
CA PRO A 174 9.25 -19.19 11.23
C PRO A 174 9.47 -18.26 12.42
N VAL A 175 8.43 -17.49 12.76
CA VAL A 175 8.44 -16.50 13.86
C VAL A 175 7.70 -17.00 15.11
N ALA A 176 6.78 -17.96 14.97
CA ALA A 176 6.23 -18.73 16.08
C ALA A 176 5.92 -20.18 15.65
N ILE A 177 5.71 -21.04 16.64
CA ILE A 177 5.20 -22.41 16.47
C ILE A 177 4.01 -22.58 17.42
N GLN A 178 2.99 -23.32 16.98
CA GLN A 178 1.90 -23.79 17.82
C GLN A 178 1.81 -25.31 17.67
N ALA A 179 1.61 -26.00 18.79
CA ALA A 179 1.37 -27.45 18.84
C ALA A 179 0.08 -27.73 19.61
N GLN A 180 -0.65 -28.76 19.20
CA GLN A 180 -1.83 -29.27 19.87
C GLN A 180 -1.98 -30.76 19.58
N THR A 181 -2.72 -31.50 20.41
CA THR A 181 -3.04 -32.89 20.11
C THR A 181 -3.96 -32.99 18.89
N LEU A 182 -4.04 -34.17 18.26
CA LEU A 182 -5.03 -34.43 17.21
C LEU A 182 -6.48 -34.24 17.69
N THR A 183 -6.74 -34.45 18.99
CA THR A 183 -8.03 -34.15 19.65
C THR A 183 -8.26 -32.67 19.95
N GLY A 184 -7.29 -31.78 19.66
CA GLY A 184 -7.43 -30.33 19.82
C GLY A 184 -7.02 -29.76 21.18
N LEU A 185 -6.45 -30.57 22.08
CA LEU A 185 -5.95 -30.09 23.35
C LEU A 185 -4.66 -29.31 23.16
N SER A 186 -4.52 -28.17 23.84
CA SER A 186 -3.23 -27.50 23.96
C SER A 186 -2.23 -28.40 24.70
N VAL A 187 -0.93 -28.24 24.41
CA VAL A 187 0.17 -28.92 25.11
C VAL A 187 0.00 -28.91 26.64
N ALA A 188 -0.33 -27.74 27.22
CA ALA A 188 -0.52 -27.59 28.66
C ALA A 188 -1.73 -28.37 29.21
N ALA A 189 -2.79 -28.52 28.40
CA ALA A 189 -3.98 -29.30 28.76
C ALA A 189 -3.79 -30.82 28.57
N ALA A 190 -2.92 -31.22 27.64
CA ALA A 190 -2.52 -32.62 27.43
C ALA A 190 -1.59 -33.13 28.56
N GLY A 191 -0.78 -32.24 29.15
CA GLY A 191 0.01 -32.52 30.35
C GLY A 191 1.36 -33.20 30.12
N ASP A 192 1.78 -33.37 28.86
CA ASP A 192 3.08 -33.97 28.53
C ASP A 192 4.25 -33.02 28.81
N VAL A 193 5.39 -33.61 29.19
CA VAL A 193 6.68 -32.95 29.33
C VAL A 193 7.32 -32.80 27.95
N ILE A 194 7.22 -31.60 27.37
CA ILE A 194 7.77 -31.34 26.03
C ILE A 194 9.27 -31.07 26.09
N TYR A 195 10.04 -31.86 25.36
CA TYR A 195 11.49 -31.69 25.27
C TYR A 195 11.88 -30.43 24.50
N ARG A 196 11.16 -30.14 23.40
CA ARG A 196 11.45 -28.97 22.56
C ARG A 196 10.20 -28.47 21.82
N SER A 197 10.04 -27.15 21.77
CA SER A 197 9.06 -26.47 20.91
C SER A 197 9.61 -25.11 20.52
N ASP A 198 10.23 -25.01 19.34
CA ASP A 198 10.76 -23.75 18.81
C ASP A 198 10.76 -23.70 17.28
N THR A 199 10.95 -22.49 16.74
CA THR A 199 10.90 -22.22 15.29
C THR A 199 12.14 -22.64 14.51
N THR A 200 13.14 -23.24 15.15
CA THR A 200 14.37 -23.73 14.51
C THR A 200 14.36 -25.26 14.39
N ALA A 201 13.88 -25.96 15.42
CA ALA A 201 13.81 -27.42 15.44
C ALA A 201 12.42 -27.99 15.12
N GLY A 202 11.34 -27.25 15.39
CA GLY A 202 9.98 -27.79 15.39
C GLY A 202 9.52 -28.17 16.79
N PHE A 203 8.74 -29.25 16.91
CA PHE A 203 8.24 -29.78 18.17
C PHE A 203 8.74 -31.20 18.39
N VAL A 204 9.04 -31.54 19.65
CA VAL A 204 9.48 -32.89 20.05
C VAL A 204 8.91 -33.21 21.43
N CYS A 205 8.08 -34.26 21.48
CA CYS A 205 7.74 -34.95 22.71
C CYS A 205 8.48 -36.29 22.74
N ARG A 206 9.23 -36.60 23.81
CA ARG A 206 9.95 -37.89 23.92
C ARG A 206 9.22 -38.80 24.90
N ASN A 207 9.00 -40.05 24.51
CA ASN A 207 8.33 -41.05 25.35
C ASN A 207 9.05 -41.26 26.69
N GLN A 208 10.38 -41.21 26.70
CA GLN A 208 11.19 -41.39 27.91
C GLN A 208 11.00 -40.29 28.98
N ASP A 209 10.56 -39.09 28.58
CA ASP A 209 10.39 -37.95 29.50
C ASP A 209 9.02 -37.96 30.19
N GLN A 210 8.08 -38.80 29.72
CA GLN A 210 6.71 -38.84 30.23
C GLN A 210 6.56 -39.81 31.42
N HIS A 211 5.75 -39.42 32.41
CA HIS A 211 5.44 -40.27 33.57
C HIS A 211 4.79 -41.61 33.18
N ASN A 212 3.96 -41.62 32.15
CA ASN A 212 3.30 -42.81 31.58
C ASN A 212 4.16 -43.51 30.50
N LYS A 213 5.38 -43.02 30.23
CA LYS A 213 6.28 -43.41 29.12
C LYS A 213 5.70 -43.29 27.71
N LYS A 214 4.69 -42.43 27.50
CA LYS A 214 4.02 -42.27 26.20
C LYS A 214 3.49 -40.85 26.00
N CYS A 215 3.97 -40.18 24.95
CA CYS A 215 3.44 -38.91 24.48
C CYS A 215 2.00 -39.04 23.95
N ASN A 216 1.23 -37.95 24.05
CA ASN A 216 0.08 -37.76 23.17
C ASN A 216 0.54 -37.54 21.72
N ASP A 217 -0.42 -37.56 20.81
CA ASP A 217 -0.24 -37.46 19.36
C ASP A 217 -0.50 -36.00 18.93
N TYR A 218 0.54 -35.30 18.46
CA TYR A 218 0.54 -33.86 18.22
C TYR A 218 0.66 -33.50 16.75
N ARG A 219 0.07 -32.36 16.42
CA ARG A 219 0.27 -31.65 15.17
C ARG A 219 0.79 -30.25 15.42
N VAL A 220 1.62 -29.75 14.52
CA VAL A 220 2.22 -28.41 14.58
C VAL A 220 1.74 -27.51 13.46
N ARG A 221 1.74 -26.20 13.71
CA ARG A 221 1.73 -25.18 12.66
C ARG A 221 2.68 -24.06 13.00
N PHE A 222 3.17 -23.40 11.97
CA PHE A 222 4.20 -22.37 12.06
C PHE A 222 3.60 -21.02 11.70
N SER A 223 3.89 -19.99 12.49
CA SER A 223 3.63 -18.63 12.07
C SER A 223 4.83 -18.13 11.30
N CYS A 224 4.57 -17.44 10.19
CA CYS A 224 5.60 -16.94 9.29
C CYS A 224 5.64 -15.41 9.32
N PRO A 225 6.77 -14.79 8.94
CA PRO A 225 6.85 -13.34 8.79
C PRO A 225 5.74 -12.84 7.85
N PRO A 226 5.18 -11.63 8.05
CA PRO A 226 4.17 -11.08 7.14
C PRO A 226 4.60 -11.15 5.67
N SER A 227 5.88 -10.96 5.32
CA SER A 227 6.37 -11.10 3.94
C SER A 227 6.24 -12.50 3.30
N TYR A 228 5.87 -13.55 4.05
CA TYR A 228 5.53 -14.88 3.53
C TYR A 228 4.03 -15.04 3.24
N CYS A 229 3.22 -14.07 3.71
CA CYS A 229 1.78 -14.19 3.86
C CYS A 229 1.00 -12.89 3.60
N ASP A 230 1.68 -11.80 3.27
CA ASP A 230 1.16 -10.57 2.69
C ASP A 230 0.54 -11.01 1.35
N GLU A 231 -0.70 -11.52 1.43
CA GLU A 231 -1.93 -11.22 0.67
C GLU A 231 -1.77 -10.41 -0.64
N ASP A 232 -0.73 -10.71 -1.39
CA ASP A 232 -0.35 -10.08 -2.65
C ASP A 232 0.32 -11.17 -3.52
N VAL A 233 -0.22 -12.40 -3.49
CA VAL A 233 0.26 -13.49 -4.36
C VAL A 233 -0.90 -13.98 -5.24
N CYS A 234 -0.95 -13.41 -6.45
CA CYS A 234 -1.94 -13.73 -7.44
C CYS A 234 -1.60 -15.02 -8.21
N TRP A 235 -2.56 -15.55 -8.97
CA TRP A 235 -2.32 -16.60 -9.95
C TRP A 235 -2.15 -15.99 -11.34
N THR A 236 -1.05 -16.31 -12.02
CA THR A 236 -0.85 -15.96 -13.43
C THR A 236 -2.03 -16.44 -14.28
N LYS A 237 -2.14 -15.91 -15.51
CA LYS A 237 -2.89 -16.60 -16.56
C LYS A 237 -2.44 -18.06 -16.70
N TRP A 238 -3.27 -18.88 -17.32
CA TRP A 238 -2.87 -20.23 -17.71
C TRP A 238 -1.86 -20.18 -18.87
N TYR A 239 -0.90 -21.08 -18.82
CA TYR A 239 0.07 -21.41 -19.87
C TYR A 239 -0.11 -22.86 -20.27
N ASP A 240 0.09 -23.10 -21.55
CA ASP A 240 -0.25 -24.30 -22.30
C ASP A 240 0.70 -24.23 -23.52
N ARG A 241 1.83 -24.92 -23.43
CA ARG A 241 2.97 -24.79 -24.34
C ARG A 241 3.15 -26.04 -25.18
N ASP A 242 3.11 -27.20 -24.54
CA ASP A 242 3.23 -28.49 -25.19
C ASP A 242 1.88 -29.22 -25.17
N ASN A 243 1.81 -30.35 -25.85
CA ASN A 243 0.66 -31.24 -25.83
C ASN A 243 1.15 -32.70 -25.75
N PRO A 244 0.32 -33.69 -25.38
CA PRO A 244 0.76 -35.06 -25.11
C PRO A 244 1.18 -35.86 -26.36
N SER A 245 1.54 -35.20 -27.47
CA SER A 245 2.17 -35.83 -28.63
C SER A 245 3.64 -36.19 -28.37
N GLY A 246 4.22 -37.08 -29.17
CA GLY A 246 5.60 -37.52 -28.98
C GLY A 246 5.85 -38.16 -27.60
N THR A 247 6.57 -37.47 -26.72
CA THR A 247 7.17 -38.08 -25.51
C THR A 247 6.38 -37.87 -24.20
N GLY A 248 5.42 -36.95 -24.19
CA GLY A 248 4.72 -36.51 -22.99
C GLY A 248 4.12 -35.13 -23.20
N ASP A 249 3.78 -34.48 -22.10
CA ASP A 249 3.29 -33.11 -22.02
C ASP A 249 4.19 -32.34 -21.04
N TRP A 250 4.77 -31.22 -21.50
CA TRP A 250 5.99 -30.59 -20.97
C TRP A 250 5.88 -29.08 -20.76
N GLU A 251 5.17 -28.72 -19.71
CA GLU A 251 5.07 -27.36 -19.16
C GLU A 251 6.31 -27.00 -18.30
N ASP A 252 7.51 -27.06 -18.90
CA ASP A 252 8.79 -26.74 -18.26
C ASP A 252 8.91 -25.24 -17.93
N LEU A 253 9.20 -24.92 -16.67
CA LEU A 253 9.25 -23.53 -16.21
C LEU A 253 10.35 -22.69 -16.90
N SER A 254 11.49 -23.29 -17.25
CA SER A 254 12.59 -22.55 -17.89
C SER A 254 12.23 -22.18 -19.34
N ASP A 255 11.53 -23.06 -20.05
CA ASP A 255 11.06 -22.76 -21.41
C ASP A 255 9.88 -21.79 -21.37
N LEU A 256 8.94 -21.96 -20.44
CA LEU A 256 7.86 -21.01 -20.20
C LEU A 256 8.37 -19.59 -19.85
N HIS A 257 9.48 -19.47 -19.10
CA HIS A 257 10.15 -18.17 -18.85
C HIS A 257 10.73 -17.54 -20.12
N LYS A 258 11.29 -18.33 -21.06
CA LYS A 258 11.85 -17.83 -22.33
C LYS A 258 10.74 -17.34 -23.26
N GLU A 259 9.64 -18.08 -23.33
CA GLU A 259 8.50 -17.78 -24.22
C GLU A 259 7.61 -16.67 -23.65
N ASN A 260 7.57 -16.50 -22.32
CA ASN A 260 6.74 -15.51 -21.63
C ASN A 260 7.59 -14.54 -20.75
N PRO A 261 8.54 -13.80 -21.34
CA PRO A 261 9.50 -12.98 -20.60
C PRO A 261 8.79 -11.92 -19.75
N GLY A 262 9.12 -11.90 -18.44
CA GLY A 262 8.53 -10.98 -17.48
C GLY A 262 7.05 -11.22 -17.13
N LYS A 263 6.42 -12.29 -17.63
CA LYS A 263 5.02 -12.64 -17.31
C LYS A 263 4.88 -13.68 -16.20
N ILE A 264 5.90 -14.52 -16.01
CA ILE A 264 6.01 -15.46 -14.89
C ILE A 264 7.15 -14.97 -14.00
N CYS A 265 6.93 -14.92 -12.69
CA CYS A 265 7.95 -14.48 -11.76
C CYS A 265 9.16 -15.45 -11.73
N PRO A 266 10.40 -14.96 -11.46
CA PRO A 266 11.60 -15.82 -11.51
C PRO A 266 11.60 -17.00 -10.52
N LYS A 267 10.81 -16.91 -9.44
CA LYS A 267 10.64 -17.95 -8.42
C LYS A 267 9.17 -18.00 -7.97
N PRO A 268 8.33 -18.83 -8.62
CA PRO A 268 6.94 -19.03 -8.21
C PRO A 268 6.81 -19.57 -6.78
N ALA A 269 5.81 -19.08 -6.05
CA ALA A 269 5.45 -19.57 -4.72
C ALA A 269 4.72 -20.92 -4.77
N ALA A 270 3.89 -21.12 -5.80
CA ALA A 270 3.16 -22.37 -6.04
C ALA A 270 2.91 -22.59 -7.54
N ILE A 271 2.55 -23.83 -7.90
CA ILE A 271 2.13 -24.22 -9.25
C ILE A 271 0.79 -24.98 -9.20
N GLN A 272 -0.16 -24.54 -10.02
CA GLN A 272 -1.40 -25.27 -10.28
C GLN A 272 -1.31 -25.87 -11.69
N ALA A 273 -1.82 -27.09 -11.84
CA ALA A 273 -1.93 -27.80 -13.12
C ALA A 273 -3.31 -28.45 -13.20
N GLN A 274 -3.92 -28.44 -14.38
CA GLN A 274 -5.21 -29.07 -14.67
C GLN A 274 -5.27 -29.45 -16.15
N THR A 275 -6.14 -30.37 -16.53
CA THR A 275 -6.36 -30.65 -17.95
C THR A 275 -7.00 -29.45 -18.67
N LEU A 276 -6.93 -29.40 -20.00
CA LEU A 276 -7.67 -28.42 -20.79
C LEU A 276 -9.20 -28.51 -20.57
N THR A 277 -9.70 -29.70 -20.25
CA THR A 277 -11.10 -29.95 -19.84
C THR A 277 -11.42 -29.54 -18.39
N GLY A 278 -10.45 -29.04 -17.63
CA GLY A 278 -10.65 -28.52 -16.28
C GLY A 278 -10.53 -29.54 -15.15
N LEU A 279 -10.15 -30.78 -15.43
CA LEU A 279 -9.94 -31.80 -14.39
C LEU A 279 -8.65 -31.51 -13.61
N SER A 280 -8.71 -31.69 -12.29
CA SER A 280 -7.49 -31.70 -11.47
C SER A 280 -6.63 -32.91 -11.84
N VAL A 281 -5.31 -32.80 -11.64
CA VAL A 281 -4.36 -33.91 -11.83
C VAL A 281 -4.82 -35.21 -11.16
N ALA A 282 -5.32 -35.13 -9.93
CA ALA A 282 -5.81 -36.30 -9.18
C ALA A 282 -7.09 -36.91 -9.78
N ALA A 283 -7.94 -36.11 -10.43
CA ALA A 283 -9.14 -36.57 -11.10
C ALA A 283 -8.89 -37.11 -12.53
N ALA A 284 -7.83 -36.63 -13.19
CA ALA A 284 -7.39 -37.14 -14.49
C ALA A 284 -6.72 -38.53 -14.40
N GLY A 285 -6.04 -38.81 -13.28
CA GLY A 285 -5.49 -40.15 -12.98
C GLY A 285 -4.15 -40.47 -13.63
N ASP A 286 -3.51 -39.51 -14.29
CA ASP A 286 -2.18 -39.68 -14.88
C ASP A 286 -1.07 -39.73 -13.81
N VAL A 287 -0.03 -40.52 -14.10
CA VAL A 287 1.20 -40.60 -13.30
C VAL A 287 2.11 -39.43 -13.67
N ILE A 288 2.09 -38.38 -12.85
CA ILE A 288 2.89 -37.17 -13.09
C ILE A 288 4.34 -37.39 -12.66
N TYR A 289 5.28 -37.15 -13.57
CA TYR A 289 6.71 -37.28 -13.28
C TYR A 289 7.21 -36.13 -12.41
N ARG A 290 6.72 -34.90 -12.65
CA ARG A 290 7.14 -33.72 -11.89
C ARG A 290 6.05 -32.64 -11.85
N LYS A 291 5.89 -32.01 -10.69
CA LYS A 291 5.06 -30.82 -10.50
C LYS A 291 5.62 -30.00 -9.34
N ASP A 292 6.48 -29.04 -9.64
CA ASP A 292 7.11 -28.18 -8.63
C ASP A 292 7.46 -26.79 -9.20
N THR A 293 7.76 -25.82 -8.34
CA THR A 293 8.04 -24.43 -8.74
C THR A 293 9.46 -24.19 -9.25
N THR A 294 10.25 -25.24 -9.45
CA THR A 294 11.62 -25.17 -10.01
C THR A 294 11.70 -25.74 -11.43
N ALA A 295 10.90 -26.76 -11.74
CA ALA A 295 10.86 -27.42 -13.04
C ALA A 295 9.57 -27.17 -13.82
N GLY A 296 8.47 -26.74 -13.18
CA GLY A 296 7.16 -26.65 -13.82
C GLY A 296 6.36 -27.94 -13.65
N PHE A 297 5.67 -28.37 -14.71
CA PHE A 297 4.88 -29.60 -14.74
C PHE A 297 5.30 -30.50 -15.91
N ILE A 298 5.45 -31.79 -15.64
CA ILE A 298 5.91 -32.78 -16.62
C ILE A 298 5.09 -34.07 -16.47
N CYS A 299 4.31 -34.40 -17.48
CA CYS A 299 3.74 -35.73 -17.68
C CYS A 299 4.51 -36.44 -18.80
N ARG A 300 4.87 -37.71 -18.64
CA ARG A 300 5.58 -38.47 -19.70
C ARG A 300 4.73 -39.62 -20.19
N ASN A 301 4.58 -39.74 -21.51
CA ASN A 301 3.76 -40.78 -22.15
C ASN A 301 4.21 -42.19 -21.72
N LYS A 302 5.52 -42.41 -21.58
CA LYS A 302 6.09 -43.71 -21.16
C LYS A 302 5.71 -44.16 -19.75
N ASP A 303 5.29 -43.24 -18.87
CA ASP A 303 4.95 -43.54 -17.47
C ASP A 303 3.45 -43.87 -17.31
N GLN A 304 2.63 -43.64 -18.35
CA GLN A 304 1.18 -43.84 -18.30
C GLN A 304 0.76 -45.27 -18.69
N HIS A 305 -0.28 -45.79 -18.03
CA HIS A 305 -0.83 -47.13 -18.33
C HIS A 305 -1.35 -47.28 -19.77
N ASN A 306 -1.98 -46.23 -20.31
CA ASN A 306 -2.44 -46.11 -21.69
C ASN A 306 -1.34 -45.64 -22.67
N LYS A 307 -0.11 -45.41 -22.19
CA LYS A 307 1.02 -44.78 -22.88
C LYS A 307 0.77 -43.36 -23.42
N LYS A 308 -0.20 -42.61 -22.87
CA LYS A 308 -0.52 -41.25 -23.30
C LYS A 308 -1.02 -40.38 -22.15
N CYS A 309 -0.35 -39.27 -21.90
CA CYS A 309 -0.80 -38.23 -20.97
C CYS A 309 -2.11 -37.58 -21.42
N SER A 310 -2.88 -37.07 -20.46
CA SER A 310 -3.86 -36.01 -20.74
C SER A 310 -3.13 -34.72 -21.15
N ASP A 311 -3.90 -33.75 -21.65
CA ASP A 311 -3.45 -32.45 -22.13
C ASP A 311 -3.58 -31.43 -20.99
N TYR A 312 -2.48 -30.90 -20.45
CA TYR A 312 -2.46 -30.06 -19.25
C TYR A 312 -2.00 -28.63 -19.51
N ARG A 313 -2.57 -27.71 -18.74
CA ARG A 313 -2.12 -26.33 -18.63
C ARG A 313 -1.73 -26.00 -17.20
N VAL A 314 -0.75 -25.11 -17.04
CA VAL A 314 -0.23 -24.65 -15.74
C VAL A 314 -0.49 -23.18 -15.46
N ARG A 315 -0.51 -22.81 -14.19
CA ARG A 315 -0.34 -21.42 -13.76
C ARG A 315 0.44 -21.34 -12.47
N PHE A 316 1.04 -20.19 -12.23
CA PHE A 316 2.01 -19.97 -11.17
C PHE A 316 1.47 -18.94 -10.17
N SER A 317 1.76 -19.15 -8.90
CA SER A 317 1.47 -18.17 -7.86
C SER A 317 2.66 -17.22 -7.75
N CYS A 318 2.43 -15.94 -8.03
CA CYS A 318 3.44 -14.88 -8.17
C CYS A 318 2.99 -13.56 -7.51
N PRO A 319 3.89 -12.62 -7.22
CA PRO A 319 3.53 -11.27 -6.75
C PRO A 319 2.54 -10.54 -7.67
N PRO A 320 1.80 -9.50 -7.22
CA PRO A 320 0.64 -8.94 -7.93
C PRO A 320 0.99 -8.42 -9.32
N SER A 321 2.21 -7.88 -9.44
CA SER A 321 2.83 -7.41 -10.69
C SER A 321 2.84 -8.40 -11.85
N TYR A 322 2.60 -9.70 -11.60
CA TYR A 322 2.61 -10.76 -12.61
C TYR A 322 1.21 -11.25 -13.00
N CYS A 323 0.13 -10.84 -12.31
CA CYS A 323 -1.22 -11.34 -12.58
C CYS A 323 -2.37 -10.38 -12.33
N ASP A 324 -2.14 -9.20 -11.76
CA ASP A 324 -3.11 -8.12 -11.82
C ASP A 324 -2.91 -7.33 -13.13
N GLU A 325 -3.88 -7.44 -14.04
CA GLU A 325 -3.87 -6.74 -15.34
C GLU A 325 -3.95 -5.20 -15.18
N ASN A 326 -4.31 -4.72 -13.99
CA ASN A 326 -4.40 -3.29 -13.66
C ASN A 326 -3.10 -2.69 -13.12
N VAL A 327 -2.05 -3.48 -12.95
CA VAL A 327 -0.74 -3.00 -12.50
C VAL A 327 -0.24 -1.87 -13.40
N CYS A 328 0.27 -0.83 -12.76
CA CYS A 328 0.69 0.40 -13.40
C CYS A 328 2.16 0.68 -13.08
N TRP A 329 2.77 1.50 -13.94
CA TRP A 329 4.12 2.03 -13.72
C TRP A 329 4.01 3.50 -13.36
N THR A 330 4.73 3.94 -12.33
CA THR A 330 4.93 5.37 -12.07
C THR A 330 5.55 6.06 -13.28
N LYS A 331 5.55 7.40 -13.26
CA LYS A 331 6.49 8.17 -14.09
C LYS A 331 7.93 7.70 -13.86
N TRP A 332 8.81 8.05 -14.80
CA TRP A 332 10.26 7.91 -14.61
C TRP A 332 10.78 8.92 -13.58
N TYR A 333 11.76 8.47 -12.80
CA TYR A 333 12.54 9.22 -11.84
C TYR A 333 14.01 9.10 -12.21
N ASP A 334 14.71 10.20 -12.03
CA ASP A 334 16.08 10.45 -12.44
C ASP A 334 16.60 11.47 -11.43
N ARG A 335 17.65 11.11 -10.69
CA ARG A 335 18.12 11.83 -9.50
C ARG A 335 19.63 12.02 -9.52
N ASP A 336 20.41 11.04 -9.98
CA ASP A 336 21.84 10.95 -9.71
C ASP A 336 22.66 10.61 -10.96
N ASP A 337 23.03 11.65 -11.72
CA ASP A 337 23.96 11.55 -12.86
C ASP A 337 25.18 10.68 -12.51
N PRO A 338 25.76 9.87 -13.43
CA PRO A 338 26.87 8.93 -13.20
C PRO A 338 28.23 9.55 -12.84
N SER A 339 28.24 10.80 -12.38
CA SER A 339 29.41 11.56 -11.96
C SER A 339 30.00 11.04 -10.64
N GLY A 340 31.33 11.10 -10.51
CA GLY A 340 32.01 10.61 -9.31
C GLY A 340 31.99 9.08 -9.19
N SER A 341 31.09 8.53 -8.37
CA SER A 341 31.17 7.13 -7.88
C SER A 341 30.31 6.12 -8.66
N GLY A 342 29.34 6.59 -9.43
CA GLY A 342 28.33 5.78 -10.09
C GLY A 342 27.06 6.59 -10.28
N ASP A 343 25.99 5.91 -10.66
CA ASP A 343 24.61 6.39 -10.73
C ASP A 343 23.80 5.67 -9.64
N TRP A 344 23.05 6.45 -8.86
CA TRP A 344 22.46 6.03 -7.59
C TRP A 344 20.98 6.43 -7.43
N GLU A 345 20.13 5.81 -8.24
CA GLU A 345 18.67 5.82 -8.13
C GLU A 345 18.12 5.05 -6.90
N ILE A 346 18.52 5.50 -5.71
CA ILE A 346 18.17 4.91 -4.42
C ILE A 346 16.72 5.23 -4.02
N LEU A 347 15.90 4.18 -3.88
CA LEU A 347 14.46 4.27 -3.58
C LEU A 347 14.16 5.10 -2.31
N SER A 348 14.97 4.99 -1.26
CA SER A 348 14.76 5.75 -0.02
C SER A 348 14.95 7.27 -0.17
N TYR A 349 15.79 7.70 -1.12
CA TYR A 349 15.95 9.11 -1.47
C TYR A 349 14.86 9.57 -2.42
N LEU A 350 14.54 8.75 -3.43
CA LEU A 350 13.42 8.99 -4.35
C LEU A 350 12.08 9.16 -3.61
N HIS A 351 11.82 8.38 -2.55
CA HIS A 351 10.66 8.54 -1.68
C HIS A 351 10.63 9.90 -0.94
N LYS A 352 11.79 10.38 -0.51
CA LYS A 352 11.94 11.65 0.24
C LYS A 352 11.74 12.86 -0.68
N GLU A 353 12.24 12.75 -1.91
CA GLU A 353 12.16 13.80 -2.94
C GLU A 353 10.81 13.79 -3.68
N ASN A 354 10.14 12.64 -3.75
CA ASN A 354 8.84 12.45 -4.43
C ASN A 354 7.77 11.89 -3.46
N PRO A 355 7.44 12.60 -2.37
CA PRO A 355 6.54 12.11 -1.33
C PRO A 355 5.15 11.79 -1.89
N GLY A 356 4.66 10.57 -1.62
CA GLY A 356 3.36 10.08 -2.09
C GLY A 356 3.26 9.75 -3.59
N LYS A 357 4.34 9.91 -4.37
CA LYS A 357 4.37 9.60 -5.81
C LYS A 357 5.01 8.24 -6.15
N ILE A 358 5.60 7.59 -5.16
CA ILE A 358 6.09 6.21 -5.23
C ILE A 358 5.48 5.47 -4.06
N CYS A 359 4.86 4.31 -4.32
CA CYS A 359 4.22 3.50 -3.28
C CYS A 359 5.26 2.97 -2.27
N PRO A 360 4.96 2.94 -0.95
CA PRO A 360 5.93 2.56 0.09
C PRO A 360 6.57 1.16 -0.05
N LYS A 361 5.97 0.28 -0.87
CA LYS A 361 6.50 -1.03 -1.28
C LYS A 361 6.25 -1.22 -2.79
N PRO A 362 7.20 -0.90 -3.67
CA PRO A 362 7.07 -1.21 -5.10
C PRO A 362 7.02 -2.72 -5.38
N ALA A 363 6.18 -3.13 -6.32
CA ALA A 363 6.04 -4.53 -6.74
C ALA A 363 7.11 -4.95 -7.77
N ALA A 364 7.59 -4.00 -8.59
CA ALA A 364 8.72 -4.16 -9.49
C ALA A 364 9.46 -2.83 -9.71
N ILE A 365 10.68 -2.90 -10.21
CA ILE A 365 11.48 -1.75 -10.67
C ILE A 365 11.86 -1.99 -12.14
N GLN A 366 11.87 -0.93 -12.94
CA GLN A 366 12.44 -0.92 -14.27
C GLN A 366 13.46 0.21 -14.36
N ALA A 367 14.64 -0.07 -14.92
CA ALA A 367 15.67 0.91 -15.21
C ALA A 367 15.95 0.96 -16.72
N GLN A 368 16.24 2.13 -17.25
CA GLN A 368 16.73 2.34 -18.61
C GLN A 368 17.63 3.56 -18.64
N THR A 369 18.52 3.62 -19.62
CA THR A 369 19.31 4.84 -19.86
C THR A 369 18.41 6.01 -20.29
N LEU A 370 18.89 7.25 -20.13
CA LEU A 370 18.17 8.44 -20.60
C LEU A 370 17.90 8.41 -22.11
N THR A 371 18.78 7.77 -22.90
CA THR A 371 18.62 7.54 -24.34
C THR A 371 17.66 6.40 -24.70
N GLY A 372 17.11 5.69 -23.71
CA GLY A 372 16.08 4.67 -23.90
C GLY A 372 16.58 3.22 -23.99
N LEU A 373 17.89 2.97 -23.94
CA LEU A 373 18.42 1.62 -23.93
C LEU A 373 18.09 0.91 -22.61
N SER A 374 17.66 -0.35 -22.71
CA SER A 374 17.54 -1.23 -21.54
C SER A 374 18.91 -1.50 -20.91
N VAL A 375 18.93 -1.87 -19.62
CA VAL A 375 20.15 -2.29 -18.91
C VAL A 375 20.98 -3.30 -19.72
N ALA A 376 20.34 -4.33 -20.25
CA ALA A 376 21.02 -5.38 -21.02
C ALA A 376 21.58 -4.88 -22.37
N ALA A 377 20.96 -3.87 -22.99
CA ALA A 377 21.44 -3.27 -24.23
C ALA A 377 22.55 -2.22 -24.00
N ALA A 378 22.55 -1.56 -22.85
CA ALA A 378 23.59 -0.62 -22.45
C ALA A 378 24.92 -1.33 -22.06
N GLY A 379 24.84 -2.56 -21.53
CA GLY A 379 25.99 -3.42 -21.29
C GLY A 379 26.71 -3.22 -19.96
N ASP A 380 26.22 -2.32 -19.09
CA ASP A 380 26.82 -2.06 -17.77
C ASP A 380 26.56 -3.20 -16.76
N VAL A 381 27.54 -3.40 -15.89
CA VAL A 381 27.49 -4.32 -14.74
C VAL A 381 26.74 -3.63 -13.60
N ILE A 382 25.46 -3.96 -13.43
CA ILE A 382 24.61 -3.35 -12.40
C ILE A 382 24.85 -4.00 -11.04
N TYR A 383 25.14 -3.19 -10.03
CA TYR A 383 25.39 -3.67 -8.67
C TYR A 383 24.10 -4.09 -7.96
N ARG A 384 23.01 -3.33 -8.15
CA ARG A 384 21.70 -3.61 -7.58
C ARG A 384 20.57 -3.02 -8.43
N SER A 385 19.46 -3.73 -8.52
CA SER A 385 18.23 -3.28 -9.16
C SER A 385 17.05 -4.02 -8.54
N ASP A 386 16.55 -3.53 -7.40
CA ASP A 386 15.44 -4.16 -6.66
C ASP A 386 14.50 -3.13 -6.02
N THR A 387 13.34 -3.60 -5.57
CA THR A 387 12.26 -2.75 -5.02
C THR A 387 12.44 -2.36 -3.55
N THR A 388 13.56 -2.72 -2.93
CA THR A 388 13.89 -2.33 -1.54
C THR A 388 14.94 -1.22 -1.51
N ALA A 389 15.95 -1.30 -2.39
CA ALA A 389 17.04 -0.33 -2.46
C ALA A 389 16.89 0.67 -3.60
N GLY A 390 16.22 0.31 -4.70
CA GLY A 390 16.26 1.04 -5.96
C GLY A 390 17.27 0.44 -6.95
N PHE A 391 17.85 1.28 -7.80
CA PHE A 391 18.86 0.91 -8.78
C PHE A 391 20.21 1.55 -8.42
N VAL A 392 21.31 0.84 -8.70
CA VAL A 392 22.68 1.31 -8.48
C VAL A 392 23.59 0.75 -9.57
N CYS A 393 24.16 1.63 -10.37
CA CYS A 393 25.34 1.35 -11.19
C CYS A 393 26.56 1.98 -10.54
N ARG A 394 27.65 1.23 -10.32
CA ARG A 394 28.89 1.79 -9.73
C ARG A 394 29.97 1.92 -10.78
N ASN A 395 30.60 3.09 -10.86
CA ASN A 395 31.67 3.36 -11.83
C ASN A 395 32.83 2.35 -11.69
N GLN A 396 33.17 1.95 -10.47
CA GLN A 396 34.23 0.97 -10.20
C GLN A 396 33.99 -0.44 -10.77
N ASP A 397 32.73 -0.81 -11.00
CA ASP A 397 32.35 -2.15 -11.50
C ASP A 397 32.40 -2.22 -13.04
N GLN A 398 32.49 -1.07 -13.72
CA GLN A 398 32.45 -0.99 -15.18
C GLN A 398 33.84 -1.14 -15.82
N HIS A 399 33.91 -1.83 -16.96
CA HIS A 399 35.16 -2.03 -17.71
C HIS A 399 35.82 -0.73 -18.17
N ASN A 400 35.01 0.28 -18.52
CA ASN A 400 35.41 1.64 -18.91
C ASN A 400 35.52 2.61 -17.70
N LYS A 401 35.27 2.11 -16.48
CA LYS A 401 35.12 2.88 -15.23
C LYS A 401 34.03 3.97 -15.23
N LYS A 402 32.99 3.85 -16.08
CA LYS A 402 31.92 4.83 -16.20
C LYS A 402 30.58 4.16 -16.52
N CYS A 403 29.61 4.34 -15.62
CA CYS A 403 28.21 4.00 -15.87
C CYS A 403 27.60 4.88 -16.96
N ASN A 404 26.65 4.33 -17.70
CA ASN A 404 25.63 5.10 -18.39
C ASN A 404 24.71 5.80 -17.37
N ASP A 405 23.90 6.71 -17.88
CA ASP A 405 23.02 7.58 -17.12
C ASP A 405 21.60 6.99 -17.14
N TYR A 406 21.09 6.50 -16.00
CA TYR A 406 19.85 5.73 -15.88
C TYR A 406 18.76 6.45 -15.10
N ARG A 407 17.54 6.26 -15.59
CA ARG A 407 16.30 6.59 -14.89
C ARG A 407 15.54 5.33 -14.52
N VAL A 408 14.85 5.37 -13.38
CA VAL A 408 14.02 4.28 -12.84
C VAL A 408 12.54 4.59 -12.84
N ARG A 409 11.71 3.56 -12.89
CA ARG A 409 10.29 3.65 -12.52
C ARG A 409 9.86 2.42 -11.75
N PHE A 410 8.78 2.58 -10.99
CA PHE A 410 8.31 1.59 -10.05
C PHE A 410 6.93 1.09 -10.46
N SER A 411 6.71 -0.21 -10.31
CA SER A 411 5.40 -0.81 -10.43
C SER A 411 4.69 -0.69 -9.09
N CYS A 412 3.51 -0.08 -9.08
CA CYS A 412 2.77 0.25 -7.87
C CYS A 412 1.27 -0.04 -8.04
N PRO A 413 0.48 0.01 -6.95
CA PRO A 413 -0.98 -0.02 -7.05
C PRO A 413 -1.52 1.16 -7.88
N PRO A 414 -2.70 1.02 -8.54
CA PRO A 414 -3.29 2.05 -9.40
C PRO A 414 -3.32 3.48 -8.83
N SER A 415 -3.47 3.64 -7.51
CA SER A 415 -3.48 4.94 -6.83
C SER A 415 -2.16 5.71 -6.81
N TYR A 416 -1.05 5.09 -7.21
CA TYR A 416 0.30 5.69 -7.21
C TYR A 416 0.88 5.91 -8.61
N CYS A 417 0.17 5.50 -9.66
CA CYS A 417 0.55 5.78 -11.02
C CYS A 417 -0.54 6.61 -11.67
N ASP A 418 -0.17 7.41 -12.66
CA ASP A 418 -1.13 8.00 -13.58
C ASP A 418 -1.64 6.90 -14.53
N LYS A 419 -2.61 6.10 -14.05
CA LYS A 419 -3.57 5.40 -14.90
C LYS A 419 -4.95 5.95 -14.58
N ASP A 420 -5.56 6.55 -15.60
CA ASP A 420 -6.96 6.93 -15.65
C ASP A 420 -7.39 7.92 -14.55
N VAL A 421 -6.54 8.92 -14.27
CA VAL A 421 -7.00 10.19 -13.69
C VAL A 421 -7.08 11.27 -14.76
N CYS A 422 -8.28 11.78 -14.97
CA CYS A 422 -8.54 12.94 -15.82
C CYS A 422 -8.49 14.22 -14.98
N TRP A 423 -8.32 15.37 -15.65
CA TRP A 423 -8.55 16.66 -15.01
C TRP A 423 -10.02 17.03 -15.12
N THR A 424 -10.64 17.44 -14.01
CA THR A 424 -11.96 18.08 -14.03
C THR A 424 -11.92 19.35 -14.89
N GLN A 425 -13.10 19.87 -15.21
CA GLN A 425 -13.25 21.27 -15.59
C GLN A 425 -12.59 22.20 -14.55
N TRP A 426 -12.30 23.43 -14.96
CA TRP A 426 -11.89 24.49 -14.04
C TRP A 426 -13.08 24.94 -13.18
N PHE A 427 -12.78 25.25 -11.92
CA PHE A 427 -13.67 25.83 -10.92
C PHE A 427 -13.06 27.14 -10.44
N ASP A 428 -13.93 28.08 -10.18
CA ASP A 428 -13.64 29.48 -9.88
C ASP A 428 -14.85 29.96 -9.06
N ARG A 429 -14.59 30.37 -7.82
CA ARG A 429 -15.60 30.55 -6.78
C ARG A 429 -15.44 31.89 -6.05
N ASP A 430 -14.22 32.31 -5.79
CA ASP A 430 -13.93 33.42 -4.87
C ASP A 430 -12.89 34.39 -5.44
N ASP A 431 -13.38 35.48 -6.05
CA ASP A 431 -12.55 36.61 -6.50
C ASP A 431 -11.58 37.07 -5.39
N PRO A 432 -10.40 37.66 -5.70
CA PRO A 432 -9.42 38.18 -4.74
C PRO A 432 -9.86 39.41 -3.92
N SER A 433 -11.17 39.61 -3.78
CA SER A 433 -11.82 40.66 -3.00
C SER A 433 -11.75 40.39 -1.49
N GLY A 434 -11.76 41.44 -0.68
CA GLY A 434 -11.70 41.29 0.78
C GLY A 434 -10.38 40.66 1.26
N SER A 435 -10.41 39.39 1.67
CA SER A 435 -9.33 38.75 2.44
C SER A 435 -8.30 37.97 1.61
N GLY A 436 -8.61 37.67 0.35
CA GLY A 436 -7.83 36.80 -0.51
C GLY A 436 -8.72 36.18 -1.59
N ASP A 437 -8.24 35.10 -2.17
CA ASP A 437 -8.91 34.21 -3.13
C ASP A 437 -8.89 32.81 -2.49
N TRP A 438 -10.07 32.19 -2.40
CA TRP A 438 -10.34 31.03 -1.54
C TRP A 438 -11.12 29.89 -2.24
N GLU A 439 -10.44 29.24 -3.18
CA GLU A 439 -10.84 27.99 -3.83
C GLU A 439 -10.80 26.76 -2.89
N ILE A 440 -11.61 26.79 -1.83
CA ILE A 440 -11.70 25.77 -0.78
C ILE A 440 -12.46 24.53 -1.29
N LEU A 441 -11.80 23.37 -1.28
CA LEU A 441 -12.33 22.11 -1.82
C LEU A 441 -13.68 21.69 -1.22
N SER A 442 -13.87 21.85 0.10
CA SER A 442 -15.13 21.49 0.76
C SER A 442 -16.32 22.39 0.39
N HIS A 443 -16.06 23.63 -0.05
CA HIS A 443 -17.09 24.51 -0.60
C HIS A 443 -17.38 24.14 -2.07
N LEU A 444 -16.33 23.89 -2.86
CA LEU A 444 -16.45 23.43 -4.24
C LEU A 444 -17.20 22.10 -4.36
N HIS A 445 -17.00 21.14 -3.44
CA HIS A 445 -17.80 19.91 -3.37
C HIS A 445 -19.30 20.15 -3.12
N LYS A 446 -19.63 21.20 -2.37
CA LYS A 446 -21.01 21.56 -2.01
C LYS A 446 -21.72 22.31 -3.14
N GLU A 447 -20.99 23.17 -3.84
CA GLU A 447 -21.50 23.98 -4.95
C GLU A 447 -21.50 23.22 -6.29
N HIS A 448 -20.63 22.22 -6.44
CA HIS A 448 -20.54 21.35 -7.62
C HIS A 448 -20.66 19.84 -7.25
N PRO A 449 -21.80 19.41 -6.71
CA PRO A 449 -21.99 18.02 -6.25
C PRO A 449 -21.78 17.02 -7.39
N GLY A 450 -20.95 16.01 -7.14
CA GLY A 450 -20.63 14.95 -8.11
C GLY A 450 -19.67 15.35 -9.24
N LYS A 451 -19.28 16.62 -9.38
CA LYS A 451 -18.34 17.10 -10.41
C LYS A 451 -16.88 17.08 -9.99
N ILE A 452 -16.61 16.91 -8.69
CA ILE A 452 -15.27 16.71 -8.13
C ILE A 452 -15.33 15.42 -7.31
N CYS A 453 -14.36 14.53 -7.50
CA CYS A 453 -14.28 13.29 -6.76
C CYS A 453 -14.07 13.53 -5.25
N PRO A 454 -14.54 12.64 -4.36
CA PRO A 454 -14.40 12.84 -2.90
C PRO A 454 -12.97 12.96 -2.39
N LYS A 455 -11.98 12.45 -3.14
CA LYS A 455 -10.55 12.51 -2.83
C LYS A 455 -9.72 12.75 -4.10
N PRO A 456 -9.42 14.01 -4.46
CA PRO A 456 -8.56 14.32 -5.61
C PRO A 456 -7.13 13.81 -5.47
N ALA A 457 -6.55 13.34 -6.59
CA ALA A 457 -5.16 12.87 -6.67
C ALA A 457 -4.14 14.02 -6.82
N ALA A 458 -4.58 15.12 -7.42
CA ALA A 458 -3.82 16.37 -7.55
C ALA A 458 -4.76 17.58 -7.66
N ILE A 459 -4.20 18.76 -7.44
CA ILE A 459 -4.82 20.06 -7.71
C ILE A 459 -3.90 20.83 -8.67
N GLN A 460 -4.48 21.56 -9.61
CA GLN A 460 -3.79 22.55 -10.42
C GLN A 460 -4.49 23.89 -10.24
N ALA A 461 -3.71 24.96 -10.06
CA ALA A 461 -4.21 26.33 -10.01
C ALA A 461 -3.52 27.18 -11.09
N GLN A 462 -4.26 28.11 -11.68
CA GLN A 462 -3.74 29.12 -12.60
C GLN A 462 -4.57 30.40 -12.49
N THR A 463 -4.01 31.53 -12.89
CA THR A 463 -4.81 32.76 -12.99
C THR A 463 -5.86 32.64 -14.09
N LEU A 464 -6.91 33.47 -14.05
CA LEU A 464 -7.89 33.56 -15.14
C LEU A 464 -7.24 33.94 -16.48
N THR A 465 -6.12 34.67 -16.45
CA THR A 465 -5.29 35.00 -17.63
C THR A 465 -4.41 33.85 -18.14
N GLY A 466 -4.40 32.70 -17.46
CA GLY A 466 -3.66 31.51 -17.89
C GLY A 466 -2.25 31.35 -17.29
N LEU A 467 -1.79 32.28 -16.47
CA LEU A 467 -0.48 32.18 -15.83
C LEU A 467 -0.48 31.08 -14.76
N SER A 468 0.58 30.28 -14.73
CA SER A 468 0.83 29.36 -13.62
C SER A 468 1.10 30.15 -12.33
N VAL A 469 0.87 29.53 -11.18
CA VAL A 469 1.19 30.11 -9.86
C VAL A 469 2.61 30.69 -9.81
N ALA A 470 3.60 29.95 -10.32
CA ALA A 470 5.00 30.37 -10.33
C ALA A 470 5.26 31.57 -11.25
N ALA A 471 4.52 31.70 -12.36
CA ALA A 471 4.64 32.83 -13.28
C ALA A 471 3.90 34.09 -12.78
N ALA A 472 2.80 33.91 -12.03
CA ALA A 472 2.06 35.01 -11.41
C ALA A 472 2.82 35.63 -10.22
N GLY A 473 3.63 34.85 -9.50
CA GLY A 473 4.55 35.34 -8.48
C GLY A 473 3.95 35.58 -7.08
N ASP A 474 2.68 35.21 -6.87
CA ASP A 474 2.01 35.35 -5.56
C ASP A 474 2.50 34.32 -4.55
N VAL A 475 2.49 34.72 -3.27
CA VAL A 475 2.80 33.87 -2.12
C VAL A 475 1.55 33.08 -1.74
N ILE A 476 1.47 31.84 -2.20
CA ILE A 476 0.31 30.97 -1.95
C ILE A 476 0.38 30.38 -0.54
N TYR A 477 -0.71 30.51 0.23
CA TYR A 477 -0.79 30.00 1.59
C TYR A 477 -0.98 28.47 1.60
N ARG A 478 -1.85 27.96 0.72
CA ARG A 478 -2.05 26.50 0.51
C ARG A 478 -2.44 26.18 -0.93
N SER A 479 -1.97 25.03 -1.41
CA SER A 479 -2.43 24.38 -2.63
C SER A 479 -2.28 22.88 -2.44
N ASP A 480 -3.34 22.22 -1.97
CA ASP A 480 -3.32 20.80 -1.63
C ASP A 480 -4.71 20.15 -1.83
N THR A 481 -4.75 18.82 -1.99
CA THR A 481 -5.99 18.08 -2.30
C THR A 481 -6.90 17.82 -1.11
N THR A 482 -6.59 18.37 0.07
CA THR A 482 -7.44 18.29 1.27
C THR A 482 -8.12 19.63 1.57
N THR A 483 -7.39 20.74 1.34
CA THR A 483 -7.85 22.11 1.60
C THR A 483 -8.43 22.77 0.35
N GLY A 484 -7.84 22.52 -0.84
CA GLY A 484 -8.05 23.33 -2.03
C GLY A 484 -6.87 24.28 -2.29
N PHE A 485 -7.14 25.44 -2.88
CA PHE A 485 -6.17 26.52 -3.08
C PHE A 485 -6.57 27.74 -2.26
N VAL A 486 -5.59 28.45 -1.71
CA VAL A 486 -5.79 29.67 -0.91
C VAL A 486 -4.65 30.65 -1.17
N CYS A 487 -4.98 31.79 -1.76
CA CYS A 487 -4.13 32.97 -1.76
C CYS A 487 -4.70 33.99 -0.76
N ARG A 488 -3.88 34.53 0.15
CA ARG A 488 -4.35 35.54 1.12
C ARG A 488 -3.80 36.91 0.77
N ASN A 489 -4.65 37.93 0.72
CA ASN A 489 -4.25 39.31 0.39
C ASN A 489 -3.18 39.84 1.36
N GLN A 490 -3.25 39.45 2.64
CA GLN A 490 -2.26 39.85 3.66
C GLN A 490 -0.84 39.32 3.43
N ASP A 491 -0.68 38.22 2.68
CA ASP A 491 0.63 37.60 2.43
C ASP A 491 1.33 38.22 1.20
N GLN A 492 0.58 38.97 0.38
CA GLN A 492 1.10 39.55 -0.87
C GLN A 492 1.76 40.91 -0.66
N ARG A 493 2.86 41.15 -1.38
CA ARG A 493 3.64 42.41 -1.30
C ARG A 493 2.82 43.65 -1.71
N ASN A 494 1.93 43.50 -2.68
CA ASN A 494 0.98 44.50 -3.16
C ASN A 494 -0.35 44.52 -2.36
N LYS A 495 -0.49 43.64 -1.35
CA LYS A 495 -1.71 43.36 -0.59
C LYS A 495 -2.91 42.86 -1.41
N LYS A 496 -2.69 42.28 -2.59
CA LYS A 496 -3.74 41.77 -3.47
C LYS A 496 -3.28 40.54 -4.25
N CYS A 497 -3.98 39.42 -4.07
CA CYS A 497 -3.84 38.24 -4.91
C CYS A 497 -4.24 38.54 -6.36
N ASN A 498 -3.64 37.81 -7.29
CA ASN A 498 -4.25 37.55 -8.59
C ASN A 498 -5.51 36.69 -8.42
N ASP A 499 -6.25 36.56 -9.52
CA ASP A 499 -7.55 35.91 -9.61
C ASP A 499 -7.36 34.50 -10.17
N TYR A 500 -7.59 33.46 -9.36
CA TYR A 500 -7.24 32.08 -9.66
C TYR A 500 -8.45 31.15 -9.81
N ARG A 501 -8.29 30.20 -10.74
CA ARG A 501 -9.17 29.04 -10.87
C ARG A 501 -8.41 27.75 -10.63
N VAL A 502 -9.10 26.75 -10.08
CA VAL A 502 -8.55 25.42 -9.77
C VAL A 502 -9.18 24.31 -10.60
N ARG A 503 -8.44 23.22 -10.81
CA ARG A 503 -9.02 21.95 -11.25
C ARG A 503 -8.36 20.79 -10.53
N PHE A 504 -9.06 19.67 -10.48
CA PHE A 504 -8.71 18.51 -9.68
C PHE A 504 -8.46 17.31 -10.59
N SER A 505 -7.48 16.49 -10.21
CA SER A 505 -7.22 15.22 -10.89
C SER A 505 -8.05 14.13 -10.21
N CYS A 506 -8.93 13.48 -10.97
CA CYS A 506 -9.97 12.57 -10.47
C CYS A 506 -10.15 11.36 -11.39
N PRO A 507 -10.75 10.25 -10.92
CA PRO A 507 -11.06 9.08 -11.75
C PRO A 507 -11.95 9.42 -12.97
N PRO A 508 -12.00 8.58 -14.01
CA PRO A 508 -12.58 8.94 -15.31
C PRO A 508 -14.05 9.33 -15.21
N SER A 509 -14.81 8.69 -14.33
CA SER A 509 -16.22 8.99 -14.06
C SER A 509 -16.52 10.43 -13.63
N TYR A 510 -15.50 11.26 -13.34
CA TYR A 510 -15.64 12.66 -12.94
C TYR A 510 -15.24 13.68 -14.01
N CYS A 511 -14.67 13.25 -15.15
CA CYS A 511 -14.26 14.14 -16.24
C CYS A 511 -14.40 13.55 -17.65
N ASN A 512 -14.53 12.22 -17.79
CA ASN A 512 -15.20 11.60 -18.91
C ASN A 512 -16.70 11.58 -18.60
N GLU A 513 -17.42 12.61 -19.06
CA GLU A 513 -18.81 12.37 -19.50
C GLU A 513 -18.72 11.55 -20.81
N ASP A 514 -19.71 10.73 -21.16
CA ASP A 514 -19.64 9.97 -22.42
C ASP A 514 -19.57 10.96 -23.60
N VAL A 515 -18.43 11.01 -24.30
CA VAL A 515 -18.21 11.96 -25.40
C VAL A 515 -18.46 11.30 -26.74
N CYS A 516 -19.59 11.63 -27.35
CA CYS A 516 -19.89 11.29 -28.72
C CYS A 516 -19.38 12.40 -29.65
N TRP A 517 -18.34 12.09 -30.42
CA TRP A 517 -17.77 13.00 -31.41
C TRP A 517 -18.68 13.14 -32.64
N THR A 518 -18.87 14.36 -33.10
CA THR A 518 -19.48 14.63 -34.40
C THR A 518 -18.58 14.12 -35.55
N PRO A 519 -19.11 14.05 -36.78
CA PRO A 519 -18.28 14.10 -37.99
C PRO A 519 -17.37 15.35 -37.99
N TRP A 520 -16.39 15.34 -38.89
CA TRP A 520 -15.63 16.54 -39.23
C TRP A 520 -16.49 17.49 -40.09
N TYR A 521 -16.34 18.78 -39.83
CA TYR A 521 -16.92 19.90 -40.56
C TYR A 521 -15.80 20.78 -41.09
N ASP A 522 -16.03 21.28 -42.29
CA ASP A 522 -15.05 21.91 -43.16
C ASP A 522 -15.89 22.88 -44.00
N ARG A 523 -15.87 24.16 -43.63
CA ARG A 523 -16.83 25.20 -44.03
C ARG A 523 -16.13 26.33 -44.78
N ASP A 524 -14.94 26.73 -44.36
CA ASP A 524 -14.31 27.99 -44.77
C ASP A 524 -12.83 27.81 -45.17
N ASP A 525 -12.60 27.41 -46.43
CA ASP A 525 -11.27 27.33 -47.03
C ASP A 525 -10.45 28.62 -46.74
N PRO A 526 -9.16 28.53 -46.37
CA PRO A 526 -8.34 29.69 -46.02
C PRO A 526 -8.22 30.68 -47.18
N SER A 527 -8.95 31.77 -47.06
CA SER A 527 -9.10 32.80 -48.08
C SER A 527 -8.50 34.13 -47.62
N GLU A 528 -8.96 35.29 -48.09
CA GLU A 528 -8.31 36.58 -47.78
C GLU A 528 -8.20 36.89 -46.27
N SER A 529 -9.15 36.39 -45.46
CA SER A 529 -9.21 36.68 -44.01
C SER A 529 -8.66 35.57 -43.10
N GLY A 530 -8.29 34.42 -43.64
CA GLY A 530 -7.99 33.19 -42.90
C GLY A 530 -9.09 32.14 -43.07
N ASP A 531 -9.20 31.25 -42.09
CA ASP A 531 -10.11 30.10 -41.99
C ASP A 531 -11.01 30.26 -40.76
N TRP A 532 -12.33 30.08 -40.95
CA TRP A 532 -13.39 30.44 -40.01
C TRP A 532 -14.44 29.34 -39.77
N GLU A 533 -14.02 28.26 -39.12
CA GLU A 533 -14.85 27.20 -38.56
C GLU A 533 -15.65 27.63 -37.29
N THR A 534 -16.46 28.70 -37.37
CA THR A 534 -17.22 29.19 -36.22
C THR A 534 -18.38 28.27 -35.84
N LEU A 535 -18.57 28.01 -34.54
CA LEU A 535 -19.67 27.16 -34.06
C LEU A 535 -21.05 27.74 -34.43
N SER A 536 -21.18 29.07 -34.44
CA SER A 536 -22.46 29.72 -34.77
C SER A 536 -22.89 29.48 -36.21
N ASP A 537 -21.95 29.42 -37.15
CA ASP A 537 -22.24 29.18 -38.56
C ASP A 537 -22.40 27.68 -38.82
N LEU A 538 -21.54 26.85 -38.22
CA LEU A 538 -21.67 25.39 -38.25
C LEU A 538 -23.01 24.90 -37.67
N HIS A 539 -23.55 25.54 -36.62
CA HIS A 539 -24.91 25.25 -36.11
C HIS A 539 -26.03 25.63 -37.10
N LYS A 540 -25.89 26.72 -37.87
CA LYS A 540 -26.88 27.14 -38.88
C LYS A 540 -26.88 26.18 -40.06
N GLU A 541 -25.71 25.75 -40.50
CA GLU A 541 -25.53 24.87 -41.66
C GLU A 541 -25.80 23.39 -41.32
N ASN A 542 -25.58 22.97 -40.07
CA ASN A 542 -25.74 21.58 -39.61
C ASN A 542 -26.76 21.43 -38.45
N PRO A 543 -28.02 21.86 -38.63
CA PRO A 543 -29.01 21.91 -37.55
C PRO A 543 -29.28 20.52 -36.95
N GLY A 544 -29.12 20.42 -35.63
CA GLY A 544 -29.32 19.19 -34.87
C GLY A 544 -28.27 18.09 -35.13
N LYS A 545 -27.16 18.38 -35.81
CA LYS A 545 -26.02 17.45 -35.98
C LYS A 545 -24.90 17.69 -34.98
N ILE A 546 -24.71 18.95 -34.59
CA ILE A 546 -23.84 19.38 -33.50
C ILE A 546 -24.75 19.69 -32.30
N CYS A 547 -24.37 19.25 -31.10
CA CYS A 547 -25.11 19.57 -29.88
C CYS A 547 -25.11 21.07 -29.59
N GLU A 548 -26.13 21.56 -28.87
CA GLU A 548 -26.28 22.98 -28.51
C GLU A 548 -25.10 23.53 -27.69
N HIS A 549 -24.51 22.68 -26.85
CA HIS A 549 -23.37 23.01 -25.99
C HIS A 549 -22.27 21.93 -26.10
N PRO A 550 -21.38 22.01 -27.09
CA PRO A 550 -20.23 21.12 -27.16
C PRO A 550 -19.28 21.31 -25.98
N GLN A 551 -18.61 20.22 -25.59
CA GLN A 551 -17.65 20.21 -24.49
C GLN A 551 -16.19 20.23 -24.98
N TYR A 552 -15.95 19.68 -26.17
CA TYR A 552 -14.63 19.58 -26.78
C TYR A 552 -14.66 20.02 -28.24
N ILE A 553 -13.52 20.48 -28.75
CA ILE A 553 -13.27 20.73 -30.16
C ILE A 553 -11.91 20.13 -30.51
N GLU A 554 -11.82 19.49 -31.66
CA GLU A 554 -10.56 19.15 -32.31
C GLU A 554 -10.51 19.88 -33.65
N ALA A 555 -9.31 20.33 -34.05
CA ALA A 555 -9.04 20.94 -35.33
C ALA A 555 -7.78 20.30 -35.94
N VAL A 556 -7.87 19.88 -37.19
CA VAL A 556 -6.78 19.24 -37.93
C VAL A 556 -6.77 19.75 -39.37
N THR A 557 -5.60 19.75 -40.01
CA THR A 557 -5.54 20.17 -41.42
C THR A 557 -6.37 19.25 -42.32
N THR A 558 -6.99 19.80 -43.36
CA THR A 558 -7.83 19.04 -44.28
C THR A 558 -7.04 17.95 -45.01
N ASP A 559 -5.79 18.25 -45.38
CA ASP A 559 -4.89 17.47 -46.23
C ASP A 559 -4.31 16.20 -45.58
N THR A 560 -3.77 16.33 -44.37
CA THR A 560 -2.95 15.33 -43.67
C THR A 560 -3.54 14.95 -42.33
N ASN A 561 -4.55 15.69 -41.85
CA ASN A 561 -5.06 15.62 -40.48
C ASN A 561 -3.98 15.96 -39.44
N THR A 562 -3.06 16.88 -39.78
CA THR A 562 -2.07 17.38 -38.83
C THR A 562 -2.79 18.22 -37.77
N PRO A 563 -2.66 17.92 -36.46
CA PRO A 563 -3.33 18.71 -35.41
C PRO A 563 -2.90 20.17 -35.44
N ALA A 564 -3.85 21.10 -35.26
CA ALA A 564 -3.59 22.54 -35.39
C ALA A 564 -2.57 23.11 -34.39
N ASN A 565 -2.26 22.40 -33.30
CA ASN A 565 -1.18 22.76 -32.37
C ASN A 565 0.22 22.30 -32.84
N SER A 566 0.30 21.58 -33.95
CA SER A 566 1.51 20.93 -34.48
C SER A 566 1.91 21.46 -35.87
N THR A 567 1.09 22.32 -36.48
CA THR A 567 1.35 22.96 -37.78
C THR A 567 2.30 24.14 -37.69
N GLY A 568 2.19 24.93 -36.61
CA GLY A 568 2.96 26.17 -36.39
C GLY A 568 2.13 27.44 -36.52
N ASP A 569 0.89 27.36 -36.99
CA ASP A 569 -0.01 28.50 -37.15
C ASP A 569 -0.42 29.09 -35.79
N ILE A 570 -0.55 30.42 -35.74
CA ILE A 570 -1.04 31.16 -34.57
C ILE A 570 -2.57 31.11 -34.58
N ILE A 571 -3.13 30.14 -33.87
CA ILE A 571 -4.59 29.94 -33.78
C ILE A 571 -5.23 31.02 -32.90
N PHE A 572 -6.11 31.84 -33.49
CA PHE A 572 -6.77 32.94 -32.78
C PHE A 572 -7.84 32.44 -31.79
N ILE A 573 -8.67 31.49 -32.21
CA ILE A 573 -9.66 30.83 -31.36
C ILE A 573 -9.65 29.33 -31.63
N SER A 574 -9.62 28.53 -30.57
CA SER A 574 -10.01 27.11 -30.60
C SER A 574 -10.82 26.86 -29.32
N SER A 575 -12.14 26.82 -29.46
CA SER A 575 -13.07 26.73 -28.32
C SER A 575 -14.31 25.93 -28.65
N PRO A 576 -14.73 24.98 -27.79
CA PRO A 576 -15.95 24.19 -28.01
C PRO A 576 -17.24 25.03 -27.98
N THR A 577 -17.19 26.28 -27.51
CA THR A 577 -18.34 27.21 -27.46
C THR A 577 -18.27 28.33 -28.49
N LYS A 578 -17.21 28.41 -29.30
CA LYS A 578 -17.04 29.45 -30.34
C LYS A 578 -16.65 28.91 -31.71
N GLY A 579 -16.11 27.70 -31.79
CA GLY A 579 -15.52 27.12 -33.00
C GLY A 579 -14.00 27.25 -33.04
N PHE A 580 -13.44 27.16 -34.24
CA PHE A 580 -12.04 27.38 -34.54
C PHE A 580 -11.90 28.55 -35.51
N ILE A 581 -10.85 29.36 -35.34
CA ILE A 581 -10.53 30.49 -36.22
C ILE A 581 -9.01 30.59 -36.31
N CYS A 582 -8.47 30.51 -37.52
CA CYS A 582 -7.15 30.97 -37.87
C CYS A 582 -7.29 32.26 -38.69
N ARG A 583 -6.62 33.34 -38.31
CA ARG A 583 -6.68 34.62 -39.06
C ARG A 583 -5.37 34.83 -39.80
N ASN A 584 -5.44 35.23 -41.07
CA ASN A 584 -4.24 35.56 -41.85
C ASN A 584 -3.43 36.71 -41.26
N GLU A 585 -4.08 37.67 -40.58
CA GLU A 585 -3.39 38.79 -39.93
C GLU A 585 -2.49 38.37 -38.75
N ASP A 586 -2.67 37.15 -38.24
CA ASP A 586 -1.81 36.55 -37.21
C ASP A 586 -0.70 35.66 -37.80
N GLN A 587 -0.66 35.40 -39.12
CA GLN A 587 0.29 34.46 -39.75
C GLN A 587 1.37 35.16 -40.59
N ASP A 588 2.57 34.56 -40.64
CA ASP A 588 3.63 34.97 -41.58
C ASP A 588 3.37 34.50 -43.02
N CYS A 589 2.63 33.40 -43.23
CA CYS A 589 2.44 32.74 -44.53
C CYS A 589 0.97 32.50 -44.93
N GLY A 590 0.01 33.11 -44.22
CA GLY A 590 -1.41 32.75 -44.31
C GLY A 590 -1.74 31.47 -43.53
N CYS A 591 -3.02 31.24 -43.26
CA CYS A 591 -3.49 30.06 -42.55
C CYS A 591 -3.43 28.81 -43.42
N LEU A 592 -3.13 27.65 -42.80
CA LEU A 592 -3.51 26.37 -43.37
C LEU A 592 -5.02 26.16 -43.32
N ASP A 593 -5.47 25.13 -44.02
CA ASP A 593 -6.86 24.73 -44.19
C ASP A 593 -7.25 23.70 -43.12
N TYR A 594 -8.21 24.02 -42.23
CA TYR A 594 -8.59 23.19 -41.09
C TYR A 594 -10.06 22.79 -41.06
N LYS A 595 -10.28 21.51 -40.80
CA LYS A 595 -11.59 20.96 -40.45
C LYS A 595 -11.68 20.72 -38.94
N VAL A 596 -12.88 20.92 -38.38
CA VAL A 596 -13.18 20.76 -36.96
C VAL A 596 -14.15 19.61 -36.67
N ARG A 597 -14.07 19.04 -35.46
CA ARG A 597 -15.17 18.22 -34.92
C ARG A 597 -15.40 18.54 -33.45
N PHE A 598 -16.62 18.28 -33.00
CA PHE A 598 -17.09 18.64 -31.67
C PHE A 598 -17.35 17.40 -30.82
N GLY A 599 -16.86 17.42 -29.58
CA GLY A 599 -17.17 16.42 -28.57
C GLY A 599 -18.46 16.81 -27.86
N CYS A 600 -19.52 16.08 -28.13
CA CYS A 600 -20.83 16.26 -27.53
C CYS A 600 -21.07 15.24 -26.43
N ARG A 601 -21.84 15.61 -25.40
CA ARG A 601 -22.29 14.66 -24.38
C ARG A 601 -23.29 13.67 -24.97
N CYS A 602 -23.09 12.39 -24.70
CA CYS A 602 -24.10 11.34 -24.72
C CYS A 602 -24.33 10.76 -23.30
#